data_AF-A0A932EZX2-F1
#
_entry.id   AF-A0A932EZX2-F1
#
_cell.length_a   1.000
_cell.length_b   1.000
_cell.length_c   1.000
_cell.angle_alpha   90.00
_cell.angle_beta   90.00
_cell.angle_gamma   90.00
#
_symmetry.space_group_name_H-M   'P 1'
#
loop_
_entity.id
_entity.type
_entity.pdbx_description
1 polymer ?
#
loop_
_entity_poly.entity_id
_entity_poly.type
_entity_poly.pdbx_seq_one_letter_code
_entity_poly.pdbx_strand_id
1 'polypeptide(L)' 'MRRQRTASFAAAPDDLYDYARPPARRPGRAAKNDPTAWTVTDDWPEDVPVTEAEVKTFEAWFGDLFDELFATRH' A
#
# COMPACT_ATOMS: atom_id res chain seq x y z
N MET A 1 -29.79 18.42 24.40
CA MET A 1 -30.06 17.31 23.46
C MET A 1 -28.82 17.05 22.60
N ARG A 2 -28.17 15.91 22.80
CA ARG A 2 -26.91 15.53 22.13
C ARG A 2 -27.26 14.82 20.82
N ARG A 3 -27.06 15.49 19.69
CA ARG A 3 -27.28 14.90 18.35
C ARG A 3 -26.15 13.93 18.05
N GLN A 4 -26.35 12.65 18.38
CA GLN A 4 -25.49 11.57 17.94
C GLN A 4 -25.57 11.52 16.41
N ARG A 5 -24.52 12.01 15.75
CA ARG A 5 -24.29 11.68 14.34
C ARG A 5 -23.61 10.34 14.35
N THR A 6 -24.40 9.27 14.23
CA THR A 6 -23.92 7.98 13.78
C THR A 6 -23.16 8.24 12.48
N ALA A 7 -21.83 8.16 12.54
CA ALA A 7 -21.02 8.04 11.35
C ALA A 7 -21.37 6.66 10.77
N SER A 8 -22.37 6.63 9.89
CA SER A 8 -22.55 5.53 8.97
C SER A 8 -21.18 5.30 8.32
N PHE A 9 -20.60 4.13 8.57
CA PHE A 9 -19.51 3.61 7.73
C PHE A 9 -19.92 3.90 6.29
N ALA A 10 -19.16 4.76 5.61
CA ALA A 10 -19.49 5.12 4.24
C ALA A 10 -19.58 3.82 3.44
N ALA A 11 -20.70 3.62 2.75
CA ALA A 11 -20.86 2.50 1.82
C ALA A 11 -19.64 2.48 0.89
N ALA A 12 -19.14 1.28 0.58
CA ALA A 12 -18.08 1.14 -0.41
C ALA A 12 -18.50 1.86 -1.70
N PRO A 13 -17.61 2.61 -2.36
CA PRO A 13 -17.95 3.30 -3.59
C PRO A 13 -18.45 2.29 -4.63
N ASP A 14 -19.54 2.63 -5.33
CA ASP A 14 -20.15 1.80 -6.37
C ASP A 14 -19.22 1.62 -7.58
N ASP A 15 -18.27 2.55 -7.78
CA ASP A 15 -17.23 2.48 -8.81
C ASP A 15 -15.85 2.31 -8.15
N LEU A 16 -15.12 1.27 -8.57
CA LEU A 16 -13.75 1.02 -8.16
C LEU A 16 -12.84 2.21 -8.48
N TYR A 17 -13.09 2.94 -9.57
CA TYR A 17 -12.23 4.05 -10.02
C TYR A 17 -12.64 5.42 -9.49
N ASP A 18 -13.61 5.52 -8.57
CA ASP A 18 -14.04 6.80 -8.00
C ASP A 18 -12.90 7.60 -7.34
N TYR A 19 -11.84 6.93 -6.88
CA TYR A 19 -10.65 7.58 -6.31
C TYR A 19 -9.86 8.44 -7.32
N ALA A 20 -9.99 8.17 -8.63
CA ALA A 20 -9.30 8.94 -9.67
C ALA A 20 -9.95 10.31 -9.90
N ARG A 21 -11.21 10.49 -9.46
CA ARG A 21 -11.90 11.77 -9.55
C ARG A 21 -11.44 12.68 -8.39
N PRO A 22 -10.92 13.88 -8.68
CA PRO A 22 -10.61 14.83 -7.62
C PRO A 22 -11.89 15.20 -6.85
N PRO A 23 -11.87 15.16 -5.51
CA PRO A 23 -13.05 15.48 -4.71
C PRO A 23 -13.44 16.95 -4.88
N ALA A 24 -14.75 17.24 -4.87
CA ALA A 24 -15.25 18.61 -4.92
C ALA A 24 -14.71 19.43 -3.74
N ARG A 25 -14.10 20.58 -4.03
CA ARG A 25 -13.55 21.47 -3.01
C ARG A 25 -14.69 22.07 -2.19
N ARG A 26 -14.64 21.92 -0.86
CA ARG A 26 -15.57 22.62 0.04
C ARG A 26 -15.21 24.12 0.06
N PRO A 27 -16.17 25.04 -0.10
CA PRO A 27 -15.91 26.48 -0.02
C PRO A 27 -15.24 26.85 1.31
N GLY A 28 -14.19 27.68 1.28
CA GLY A 28 -13.50 28.17 2.48
C GLY A 28 -12.36 27.31 3.02
N ARG A 29 -12.06 26.15 2.43
CA ARG A 29 -10.85 25.37 2.78
C ARG A 29 -9.72 25.67 1.80
N ALA A 30 -8.60 26.19 2.29
CA ALA A 30 -7.38 26.32 1.49
C ALA A 30 -7.03 24.95 0.87
N ALA A 31 -6.56 24.95 -0.38
CA ALA A 31 -6.13 23.73 -1.07
C ALA A 31 -5.08 23.05 -0.20
N LYS A 32 -5.44 21.93 0.41
CA LYS A 32 -4.55 21.20 1.30
C LYS A 32 -3.55 20.48 0.41
N ASN A 33 -2.33 21.02 0.40
CA ASN A 33 -1.11 20.44 -0.14
C ASN A 33 -1.07 20.41 -1.68
N ASP A 34 -0.13 21.16 -2.25
CA ASP A 34 0.27 21.01 -3.64
C ASP A 34 1.05 19.69 -3.77
N PRO A 35 0.56 18.71 -4.55
CA PRO A 35 1.28 17.45 -4.75
C PRO A 35 2.67 17.66 -5.38
N THR A 36 2.88 18.76 -6.10
CA THR A 36 4.20 19.09 -6.66
C THR A 36 5.20 19.53 -5.57
N ALA A 37 4.72 19.87 -4.38
CA ALA A 37 5.55 20.17 -3.22
C ALA A 37 5.89 18.92 -2.38
N TRP A 38 5.44 17.72 -2.78
CA TRP A 38 5.80 16.49 -2.08
C TRP A 38 7.19 16.03 -2.51
N THR A 39 8.09 15.91 -1.53
CA THR A 39 9.39 15.27 -1.72
C THR A 39 9.20 13.76 -1.63
N VAL A 40 9.40 13.06 -2.75
CA VAL A 40 9.54 11.60 -2.75
C VAL A 40 11.00 11.31 -2.43
N THR A 41 11.27 10.77 -1.25
CA THR A 41 12.60 10.31 -0.87
C THR A 41 12.61 8.79 -0.89
N ASP A 42 13.65 8.22 -1.50
CA ASP A 42 13.91 6.80 -1.42
C ASP A 42 14.67 6.51 -0.13
N ASP A 43 13.91 6.40 0.97
CA ASP A 43 14.42 6.13 2.32
C ASP A 43 14.61 4.62 2.58
N TRP A 44 14.92 3.85 1.53
CA TRP A 44 15.16 2.42 1.69
C TRP A 44 16.44 2.19 2.51
N PRO A 45 16.45 1.15 3.36
CA PRO A 45 17.65 0.79 4.09
C PRO A 45 18.75 0.37 3.12
N GLU A 46 19.99 0.43 3.59
CA GLU A 46 21.12 -0.08 2.83
C GLU A 46 20.92 -1.56 2.47
N ASP A 47 21.38 -1.93 1.28
CA ASP A 47 21.34 -3.31 0.82
C ASP A 47 22.08 -4.21 1.81
N VAL A 48 21.39 -5.25 2.27
CA VAL A 48 21.99 -6.25 3.15
C VAL A 48 22.70 -7.29 2.28
N PRO A 49 24.03 -7.46 2.39
CA PRO A 49 24.73 -8.44 1.59
C PRO A 49 24.32 -9.85 2.01
N VAL A 50 23.92 -10.66 1.03
CA VAL A 50 23.56 -12.07 1.23
C VAL A 50 24.59 -12.94 0.52
N THR A 51 25.11 -13.94 1.24
CA THR A 51 26.10 -14.88 0.73
C THR A 51 25.46 -16.12 0.11
N GLU A 52 26.18 -16.78 -0.80
CA GLU A 52 25.77 -18.06 -1.40
C GLU A 52 25.51 -19.16 -0.35
N ALA A 53 26.23 -19.14 0.77
CA ALA A 53 26.05 -20.11 1.84
C ALA A 53 24.71 -19.89 2.57
N GLU A 54 24.31 -18.63 2.76
CA GLU A 54 23.02 -18.28 3.34
C GLU A 54 21.88 -18.67 2.40
N VAL A 55 21.98 -18.33 1.11
CA VAL A 55 20.96 -18.73 0.11
C VAL A 55 20.72 -20.24 0.13
N LYS A 56 21.80 -21.04 0.08
CA LYS A 56 21.69 -22.51 0.16
C LYS A 56 21.07 -23.01 1.45
N THR A 57 21.32 -22.33 2.57
CA THR A 57 20.71 -22.67 3.86
C THR A 57 19.20 -22.42 3.81
N PHE A 58 18.75 -21.33 3.20
CA PHE A 58 17.31 -21.08 3.05
C PHE A 58 16.66 -22.08 2.08
N GLU A 59 17.28 -22.34 0.94
CA GLU A 59 16.76 -23.31 -0.05
C GLU A 59 16.64 -24.72 0.51
N ALA A 60 17.60 -25.17 1.33
CA ALA A 60 17.56 -26.51 1.93
C ALA A 60 16.37 -26.73 2.88
N TRP A 61 15.80 -25.66 3.45
CA TRP A 61 14.69 -25.73 4.40
C TRP A 61 13.35 -25.29 3.79
N PHE A 62 13.39 -24.39 2.82
CA PHE A 62 12.19 -23.77 2.24
C PHE A 62 11.97 -24.10 0.76
N GLY A 63 12.87 -24.84 0.11
CA GLY A 63 12.79 -25.16 -1.31
C GLY A 63 11.45 -25.76 -1.72
N ASP A 64 11.04 -26.85 -1.07
CA ASP A 64 9.78 -27.54 -1.36
C ASP A 64 8.55 -26.63 -1.15
N LEU A 65 8.59 -25.75 -0.15
CA LEU A 65 7.52 -24.79 0.13
C LEU A 65 7.44 -23.71 -0.95
N PHE A 66 8.58 -23.21 -1.43
CA PHE A 66 8.61 -22.25 -2.52
C PHE A 66 8.14 -22.89 -3.82
N ASP A 67 8.57 -24.11 -4.11
CA ASP A 67 8.11 -24.85 -5.28
C ASP A 67 6.58 -25.03 -5.25
N GLU A 68 5.99 -25.37 -4.10
CA GLU A 68 4.53 -25.43 -3.94
C GLU A 68 3.84 -24.07 -4.15
N LEU A 69 4.35 -23.01 -3.52
CA LEU A 69 3.79 -21.65 -3.61
C LEU A 69 3.83 -21.10 -5.04
N PHE A 70 4.85 -21.46 -5.82
CA PHE A 70 5.07 -20.93 -7.17
C PHE A 70 4.65 -21.90 -8.28
N ALA A 71 4.35 -23.17 -7.97
CA ALA A 71 3.92 -24.17 -8.95
C ALA A 71 2.64 -23.80 -9.72
N THR A 72 1.81 -22.90 -9.20
CA THR A 72 0.51 -22.55 -9.80
C THR A 72 0.50 -21.25 -10.60
N ARG A 73 1.67 -20.61 -10.81
CA ARG A 73 1.77 -19.38 -11.61
C ARG A 73 2.55 -19.66 -12.89
N HIS A 74 1.91 -20.34 -13.84
CA HIS A 74 2.38 -20.40 -15.23
C HIS A 74 1.24 -20.41 -16.25
#